data_AF-A0A1G1C086-F1
#
_entry.id   AF-A0A1G1C086-F1
#
_cell.length_a   1.000
_cell.length_b   1.000
_cell.length_c   1.000
_cell.angle_alpha   90.00
_cell.angle_beta   90.00
_cell.angle_gamma   90.00
#
_symmetry.space_group_name_H-M   'P 1'
#
loop_
_entity.id
_entity.type
_entity.pdbx_description
1 polymer ?
#
loop_
_entity_poly.entity_id
_entity_poly.type
_entity_poly.pdbx_seq_one_letter_code
_entity_poly.pdbx_strand_id
1 'polypeptide(L)'
;MDRLIAIGVVLVLMAAGCRSGRDGAETVETEGATQFRVIPATPSRVGHALLSQIWDGQFGVEIRNLPRRQSTELPKGTYESIQILPPSTVCDAFTHTVFVDHRSKQYWILRTGGVAGVNELYGPGTFSCGR
;
A
#
# COMPACT_ATOMS: atom_id res chain seq x y z
N MET A 1 28.00 -39.24 -31.75
CA MET A 1 27.14 -38.42 -32.63
C MET A 1 26.43 -37.42 -31.73
N ASP A 2 27.20 -36.39 -31.41
CA ASP A 2 26.90 -35.35 -30.46
C ASP A 2 25.97 -34.30 -31.08
N ARG A 3 24.88 -33.97 -30.38
CA ARG A 3 24.08 -32.78 -30.66
C ARG A 3 23.76 -32.08 -29.34
N LEU A 4 24.74 -31.29 -28.88
CA LEU A 4 24.54 -30.21 -27.91
C LEU A 4 23.73 -29.10 -28.60
N ILE A 5 22.50 -28.89 -28.15
CA ILE A 5 21.68 -27.74 -28.57
C ILE A 5 21.96 -26.61 -27.57
N ALA A 6 22.85 -25.70 -27.96
CA ALA A 6 23.11 -24.46 -27.24
C ALA A 6 22.01 -23.45 -27.57
N ILE A 7 21.11 -23.16 -26.62
CA ILE A 7 20.13 -22.09 -26.74
C ILE A 7 20.76 -20.85 -26.09
N GLY A 8 21.17 -19.89 -26.94
CA GLY A 8 21.79 -18.63 -26.54
C GLY A 8 20.77 -17.69 -25.88
N VAL A 9 21.08 -17.26 -24.66
CA VAL A 9 20.36 -16.19 -23.95
C VAL A 9 20.84 -14.86 -24.50
N VAL A 10 19.95 -14.11 -25.14
CA VAL A 10 20.21 -12.73 -25.57
C VAL A 10 20.04 -11.81 -24.37
N LEU A 11 21.16 -11.44 -23.76
CA LEU A 11 21.24 -10.47 -22.67
C LEU A 11 21.28 -9.05 -23.28
N VAL A 12 20.14 -8.34 -23.29
CA VAL A 12 20.10 -6.92 -23.67
C VAL A 12 20.46 -6.07 -22.46
N LEU A 13 21.73 -5.69 -22.38
CA LEU A 13 22.22 -4.64 -21.49
C LEU A 13 21.94 -3.27 -22.11
N MET A 14 20.95 -2.55 -21.59
CA MET A 14 20.78 -1.11 -21.83
C MET A 14 21.15 -0.38 -20.54
N ALA A 15 22.40 0.09 -20.48
CA ALA A 15 22.87 1.00 -19.44
C ALA A 15 22.90 2.44 -19.98
N ALA A 16 22.69 3.37 -19.04
CA ALA A 16 22.93 4.82 -19.11
C ALA A 16 21.82 5.71 -19.71
N GLY A 17 20.98 6.21 -18.80
CA GLY A 17 20.23 7.46 -18.96
C GLY A 17 20.05 8.13 -17.60
N CYS A 18 21.03 8.92 -17.15
CA CYS A 18 20.93 9.72 -15.93
C CYS A 18 19.89 10.83 -16.09
N ARG A 19 18.94 10.96 -15.15
CA ARG A 19 18.43 12.29 -14.74
C ARG A 19 17.94 12.30 -13.29
N SER A 20 18.44 13.30 -12.60
CA SER A 20 18.21 13.69 -11.22
C SER A 20 16.73 13.87 -10.88
N GLY A 21 16.29 13.28 -9.77
CA GLY A 21 14.96 13.41 -9.19
C GLY A 21 14.94 12.72 -7.84
N ARG A 22 15.36 13.46 -6.82
CA ARG A 22 15.50 13.01 -5.42
C ARG A 22 14.12 13.00 -4.76
N ASP A 23 13.42 11.88 -4.83
CA ASP A 23 12.30 11.58 -3.93
C ASP A 23 12.51 10.17 -3.36
N GLY A 24 12.87 10.12 -2.08
CA GLY A 24 13.17 8.89 -1.35
C GLY A 24 11.92 8.05 -1.18
N ALA A 25 11.70 7.12 -2.10
CA ALA A 25 11.01 5.88 -1.80
C ALA A 25 12.03 4.97 -1.10
N GLU A 26 12.02 4.95 0.22
CA GLU A 26 12.79 3.98 0.99
C GLU A 26 12.10 2.62 0.87
N THR A 27 12.71 1.72 0.13
CA THR A 27 12.37 0.30 0.13
C THR A 27 12.92 -0.31 1.41
N VAL A 28 12.03 -0.68 2.33
CA VAL A 28 12.40 -1.49 3.50
C VAL A 28 12.67 -2.91 3.00
N GLU A 29 13.91 -3.18 2.57
CA GLU A 29 14.34 -4.48 2.08
C GLU A 29 14.30 -5.52 3.21
N THR A 30 13.21 -6.29 3.24
CA THR A 30 13.16 -7.60 3.90
C THR A 30 13.12 -8.65 2.78
N GLU A 31 14.11 -9.55 2.75
CA GLU A 31 14.26 -10.58 1.71
C GLU A 31 12.97 -11.39 1.50
N GLY A 32 12.40 -11.29 0.29
CA GLY A 32 11.16 -11.97 -0.11
C GLY A 32 10.20 -11.01 -0.80
N ALA A 33 9.80 -11.32 -2.03
CA ALA A 33 8.99 -10.47 -2.92
C ALA A 33 7.52 -10.27 -2.45
N THR A 34 7.33 -9.60 -1.31
CA THR A 34 6.03 -9.35 -0.63
C THR A 34 5.94 -7.94 -0.05
N GLN A 35 6.56 -6.93 -0.66
CA GLN A 35 6.56 -5.58 -0.12
C GLN A 35 5.48 -4.71 -0.74
N PHE A 36 4.46 -4.40 0.06
CA PHE A 36 3.51 -3.34 -0.23
C PHE A 36 4.25 -2.00 -0.33
N ARG A 37 3.83 -1.15 -1.28
CA ARG A 37 4.37 0.21 -1.41
C ARG A 37 3.45 1.20 -0.71
N VAL A 38 4.02 1.98 0.22
CA VAL A 38 3.30 3.03 0.95
C VAL A 38 3.55 4.40 0.31
N ILE A 39 2.49 5.19 0.15
CA ILE A 39 2.53 6.55 -0.41
C ILE A 39 1.71 7.49 0.51
N PRO A 40 2.31 8.57 1.06
CA PRO A 40 3.72 8.93 0.92
C PRO A 40 4.64 7.91 1.60
N ALA A 41 5.88 7.80 1.14
CA ALA A 41 6.87 6.86 1.69
C ALA A 41 7.15 7.14 3.18
N THR A 42 7.08 8.41 3.58
CA THR A 42 7.17 8.86 4.97
C THR A 42 5.86 9.49 5.40
N PRO A 43 4.88 8.70 5.90
CA PRO A 43 3.66 9.24 6.48
C PRO A 43 3.99 10.05 7.76
N SER A 44 3.03 10.84 8.21
CA SER A 44 3.16 11.58 9.47
C SER A 44 3.40 10.62 10.64
N ARG A 45 3.89 11.15 11.78
CA ARG A 45 4.04 10.33 13.01
C ARG A 45 2.73 9.66 13.44
N VAL A 46 1.60 10.32 13.21
CA VAL A 46 0.25 9.80 13.51
C VAL A 46 -0.10 8.69 12.52
N GLY A 47 0.13 8.92 11.22
CA GLY A 47 -0.08 7.94 10.17
C GLY A 47 0.76 6.68 10.37
N HIS A 48 2.05 6.84 10.68
CA HIS A 48 2.96 5.73 10.99
C HIS A 48 2.50 4.93 12.22
N ALA A 49 2.08 5.60 13.29
CA ALA A 49 1.55 4.94 14.48
C ALA A 49 0.22 4.20 14.24
N LEU A 50 -0.61 4.69 13.31
CA LEU A 50 -1.80 3.96 12.88
C LEU A 50 -1.42 2.74 12.05
N LEU A 51 -0.54 2.89 11.04
CA LEU A 51 -0.13 1.79 10.18
C LEU A 51 0.45 0.65 11.00
N SER A 52 1.28 0.91 12.01
CA SER A 52 1.81 -0.15 12.87
C SER A 52 0.74 -0.93 13.65
N GLN A 53 -0.47 -0.38 13.84
CA GLN A 53 -1.59 -1.05 14.49
C GLN A 53 -2.46 -1.85 13.51
N ILE A 54 -2.57 -1.40 12.26
CA ILE A 54 -3.48 -2.00 11.27
C ILE A 54 -2.74 -2.73 10.16
N TRP A 55 -1.41 -2.83 10.20
CA TRP A 55 -0.63 -3.47 9.15
C TRP A 55 -0.95 -4.96 9.05
N ASP A 56 -1.23 -5.40 7.83
CA ASP A 56 -1.36 -6.80 7.50
C ASP A 56 -0.28 -7.16 6.47
N GLY A 57 0.65 -8.04 6.83
CA GLY A 57 1.77 -8.41 5.95
C GLY A 57 1.35 -9.17 4.69
N GLN A 58 0.11 -9.64 4.60
CA GLN A 58 -0.43 -10.41 3.49
C GLN A 58 -1.38 -9.58 2.61
N PHE A 59 -2.18 -8.68 3.21
CA PHE A 59 -3.22 -7.90 2.53
C PHE A 59 -3.04 -6.37 2.62
N GLY A 60 -1.95 -5.91 3.22
CA GLY A 60 -1.58 -4.50 3.36
C GLY A 60 -2.14 -3.89 4.64
N VAL A 61 -3.46 -3.89 4.80
CA VAL A 61 -4.11 -3.44 6.05
C VAL A 61 -5.24 -4.35 6.48
N GLU A 62 -5.38 -4.45 7.79
CA GLU A 62 -6.40 -5.25 8.43
C GLU A 62 -7.68 -4.43 8.69
N ILE A 63 -8.80 -4.96 8.20
CA ILE A 63 -10.14 -4.42 8.46
C ILE A 63 -10.74 -5.18 9.65
N ARG A 64 -10.23 -4.92 10.86
CA ARG A 64 -10.77 -5.50 12.10
C ARG A 64 -11.91 -4.65 12.63
N ASN A 65 -13.11 -5.22 12.72
CA ASN A 65 -14.29 -4.60 13.35
C ASN A 65 -14.69 -3.23 12.80
N LEU A 66 -14.31 -2.89 11.57
CA LEU A 66 -14.72 -1.64 10.94
C LEU A 66 -16.06 -1.84 10.21
N PRO A 67 -17.07 -1.00 10.47
CA PRO A 67 -18.33 -1.08 9.74
C PRO A 67 -18.09 -0.72 8.27
N ARG A 68 -18.58 -1.56 7.36
CA ARG A 68 -18.65 -1.24 5.93
C ARG A 68 -19.70 -0.16 5.72
N ARG A 69 -19.33 0.95 5.07
CA ARG A 69 -20.28 2.00 4.67
C ARG A 69 -20.83 1.70 3.28
N GLN A 70 -22.10 2.06 3.07
CA GLN A 70 -22.76 1.96 1.76
C GLN A 70 -22.31 3.08 0.81
N SER A 71 -21.81 4.21 1.34
CA SER A 71 -21.23 5.30 0.56
C SER A 71 -19.71 5.27 0.62
N THR A 72 -19.05 5.57 -0.50
CA THR A 72 -17.60 5.75 -0.62
C THR A 72 -17.16 7.16 -0.25
N GLU A 73 -18.10 8.05 0.10
CA GLU A 73 -17.78 9.40 0.56
C GLU A 73 -17.31 9.39 2.02
N LEU A 74 -16.14 9.99 2.24
CA LEU A 74 -15.68 10.30 3.59
C LEU A 74 -16.56 11.39 4.20
N PRO A 75 -16.68 11.42 5.54
CA PRO A 75 -17.22 12.60 6.22
C PRO A 75 -16.45 13.87 5.82
N LYS A 76 -17.05 15.05 6.02
CA LYS A 76 -16.35 16.31 5.76
C LYS A 76 -15.22 16.51 6.78
N GLY A 77 -14.00 16.72 6.31
CA GLY A 77 -12.84 16.93 7.16
C GLY A 77 -11.54 17.09 6.36
N THR A 78 -10.45 17.36 7.08
CA THR A 78 -9.09 17.33 6.54
C THR A 78 -8.44 16.03 6.98
N TYR A 79 -8.00 15.23 6.02
CA TYR A 79 -7.44 13.91 6.27
C TYR A 79 -6.02 13.83 5.70
N GLU A 80 -5.14 13.14 6.40
CA GLU A 80 -3.96 12.56 5.77
C GLU A 80 -4.40 11.32 4.98
N SER A 81 -3.95 11.20 3.74
CA SER A 81 -4.21 10.04 2.87
C SER A 81 -2.93 9.22 2.75
N ILE A 82 -3.00 7.94 3.06
CA ILE A 82 -1.90 6.99 2.92
C ILE A 82 -2.37 5.86 2.00
N GLN A 83 -1.81 5.77 0.81
CA GLN A 83 -2.07 4.68 -0.12
C GLN A 83 -1.10 3.53 0.11
N ILE A 84 -1.62 2.31 0.05
CA ILE A 84 -0.89 1.06 0.23
C ILE A 84 -1.18 0.23 -1.00
N LEU A 85 -0.19 0.19 -1.88
CA LEU A 85 -0.25 -0.49 -3.17
C LEU A 85 0.20 -1.94 -2.98
N PRO A 86 -0.60 -2.93 -3.44
CA PRO A 86 -0.20 -4.32 -3.35
C PRO A 86 0.99 -4.59 -4.28
N PRO A 87 1.85 -5.58 -3.93
CA PRO A 87 2.83 -6.08 -4.88
C PRO A 87 2.10 -6.74 -6.07
N SER A 88 2.74 -6.78 -7.23
CA SER A 88 2.17 -7.37 -8.45
C SER A 88 1.85 -8.86 -8.34
N THR A 89 2.35 -9.53 -7.28
CA THR A 89 2.16 -10.94 -6.97
C THR A 89 0.91 -11.24 -6.15
N VAL A 90 0.27 -10.25 -5.52
CA VAL A 90 -0.94 -10.45 -4.70
C VAL A 90 -2.19 -10.44 -5.59
N CYS A 91 -2.93 -11.56 -5.58
CA CYS A 91 -4.08 -11.79 -6.45
C CYS A 91 -5.33 -10.96 -6.10
N ASP A 92 -5.43 -10.37 -4.91
CA ASP A 92 -6.64 -9.65 -4.51
C ASP A 92 -6.82 -8.31 -5.27
N ALA A 93 -5.73 -7.78 -5.84
CA ALA A 93 -5.67 -6.57 -6.65
C ALA A 93 -6.33 -5.34 -5.99
N PHE A 94 -6.38 -5.28 -4.66
CA PHE A 94 -6.95 -4.14 -3.95
C PHE A 94 -5.87 -3.13 -3.59
N THR A 95 -6.04 -1.90 -4.05
CA THR A 95 -5.36 -0.75 -3.47
C THR A 95 -6.11 -0.32 -2.22
N HIS A 96 -5.37 -0.11 -1.13
CA HIS A 96 -5.93 0.39 0.12
C HIS A 96 -5.54 1.85 0.30
N THR A 97 -6.50 2.72 0.56
CA THR A 97 -6.24 4.12 0.97
C THR A 97 -6.73 4.30 2.39
N VAL A 98 -5.80 4.58 3.30
CA VAL A 98 -6.09 4.89 4.69
C VAL A 98 -6.23 6.40 4.82
N PHE A 99 -7.40 6.85 5.29
CA PHE A 99 -7.65 8.25 5.60
C PHE A 99 -7.58 8.45 7.10
N VAL A 100 -6.73 9.36 7.56
CA VAL A 100 -6.46 9.60 8.99
C VAL A 100 -6.90 11.00 9.38
N ASP A 101 -7.82 11.11 10.33
CA ASP A 101 -8.12 12.37 11.01
C ASP A 101 -7.26 12.49 12.28
N HIS A 102 -6.33 13.43 12.23
CA HIS A 102 -5.38 13.68 13.31
C HIS A 102 -6.03 14.26 14.56
N ARG A 103 -7.16 14.96 14.41
CA ARG A 103 -7.86 15.65 15.50
C ARG A 103 -8.73 14.69 16.28
N SER A 104 -9.60 13.97 15.57
CA SER A 104 -10.53 13.01 16.19
C SER A 104 -9.91 11.64 16.49
N LYS A 105 -8.68 11.40 15.99
CA LYS A 105 -8.01 10.08 16.07
C LYS A 105 -8.86 8.97 15.46
N GLN A 106 -9.57 9.30 14.39
CA GLN A 106 -10.35 8.37 13.61
C GLN A 106 -9.66 8.07 12.29
N TYR A 107 -9.95 6.89 11.75
CA TYR A 107 -9.48 6.50 10.44
C TYR A 107 -10.54 5.75 9.64
N TRP A 108 -10.36 5.78 8.32
CA TRP A 108 -11.15 5.01 7.36
C TRP A 108 -10.22 4.28 6.41
N ILE A 109 -10.66 3.12 5.92
CA ILE A 109 -9.96 2.36 4.90
C ILE A 109 -10.86 2.31 3.67
N LEU A 110 -10.39 2.89 2.56
CA LEU A 110 -11.00 2.71 1.25
C LEU A 110 -10.27 1.61 0.51
N ARG A 111 -10.98 0.56 0.12
CA ARG A 111 -10.51 -0.46 -0.82
C ARG A 111 -11.02 -0.12 -2.20
N THR A 112 -10.10 -0.02 -3.14
CA THR A 112 -10.39 0.21 -4.55
C THR A 112 -9.71 -0.87 -5.38
N GLY A 113 -10.49 -1.60 -6.18
CA GLY A 113 -9.98 -2.62 -7.08
C GLY A 113 -10.74 -3.95 -7.01
N GLY A 114 -9.99 -5.05 -7.10
CA GLY A 114 -10.56 -6.40 -7.26
C GLY A 114 -11.17 -6.63 -8.65
N VAL A 115 -11.61 -7.87 -8.90
CA VAL A 115 -12.06 -8.36 -10.23
C VAL A 115 -13.24 -7.57 -10.80
N ALA A 116 -14.03 -6.91 -9.95
CA ALA A 116 -15.22 -6.14 -10.33
C ALA A 116 -15.06 -4.61 -10.19
N GLY A 117 -13.86 -4.09 -9.92
CA GLY A 117 -13.65 -2.65 -9.76
C GLY A 117 -14.44 -2.04 -8.58
N VAL A 118 -14.44 -2.76 -7.46
CA VAL A 118 -15.23 -2.43 -6.28
C VAL A 118 -14.58 -1.30 -5.49
N ASN A 119 -15.40 -0.38 -4.99
CA ASN A 119 -15.02 0.63 -4.02
C ASN A 119 -15.74 0.39 -2.69
N GLU A 120 -14.98 0.11 -1.64
CA GLU A 120 -15.50 -0.21 -0.31
C GLU A 120 -14.86 0.68 0.75
N LEU A 121 -15.68 1.49 1.43
CA LEU A 121 -15.21 2.31 2.54
C LEU A 121 -15.56 1.65 3.87
N TYR A 122 -14.56 1.50 4.73
CA TYR A 122 -14.68 0.93 6.07
C TYR A 122 -14.36 1.99 7.12
N GLY A 123 -15.19 2.08 8.16
CA GLY A 123 -14.97 2.95 9.32
C GLY A 123 -16.18 3.79 9.74
N PRO A 124 -16.04 4.64 10.77
CA PRO A 124 -14.75 5.00 11.39
C PRO A 124 -14.18 3.90 12.28
N GLY A 125 -12.86 3.75 12.24
CA GLY A 125 -12.06 3.13 13.31
C GLY A 125 -11.44 4.20 14.20
N THR A 126 -10.97 3.82 15.39
CA THR A 126 -10.24 4.70 16.31
C THR A 126 -8.88 4.12 16.62
N PHE A 127 -7.88 4.97 16.84
CA PHE A 127 -6.53 4.54 17.20
C PHE A 127 -5.93 5.43 18.29
N SER A 128 -4.96 4.90 19.01
CA SER A 128 -4.18 5.65 19.98
C SER A 128 -2.75 5.82 19.47
N CYS A 129 -2.22 7.04 19.52
CA CYS A 129 -0.77 7.21 19.46
C CYS A 129 -0.20 6.73 20.81
N GLY A 130 0.68 5.72 20.80
CA GLY A 130 1.42 5.34 22.00
C GLY A 130 2.10 6.57 22.62
N ARG A 131 2.04 6.70 23.95
CA ARG A 131 2.67 7.80 24.70
C ARG A 131 4.17 7.78 24.52
#